data_AF-A0AA42N3A0-F1
#
_entry.id   AF-A0AA42N3A0-F1
#
_cell.length_a   1.000
_cell.length_b   1.000
_cell.length_c   1.000
_cell.angle_alpha   90.00
_cell.angle_beta   90.00
_cell.angle_gamma   90.00
#
_symmetry.space_group_name_H-M   'P 1'
#
loop_
_entity.id
_entity.type
_entity.pdbx_description
1 polymer ?
#
loop_
_entity_poly.entity_id
_entity_poly.type
_entity_poly.pdbx_seq_one_letter_code
_entity_poly.pdbx_strand_id
1 'polypeptide(L)'
;MHTLARLCLLSAAALSLSACFDQEQSEIQSKICIYNTDPQAERCKAGQMAWFRPDDGQLISEQMALSVAAAYCDFDHQVMHNRAGVVCVFTNQRLGNVQ
;
A
#
# COMPACT_ATOMS: atom_id res chain seq x y z
N MET A 1 14.15 26.62 49.46
CA MET A 1 12.82 26.38 48.82
C MET A 1 12.82 26.60 47.30
N HIS A 2 13.75 27.35 46.69
CA HIS A 2 13.76 27.60 45.23
C HIS A 2 14.49 26.54 44.36
N THR A 3 15.39 25.74 44.94
CA THR A 3 16.16 24.73 44.20
C THR A 3 15.36 23.46 43.92
N LEU A 4 14.47 23.06 44.83
CA LEU A 4 13.58 21.90 44.67
C LEU A 4 12.53 22.12 43.56
N ALA A 5 11.98 23.34 43.46
CA ALA A 5 11.01 23.69 42.42
C ALA A 5 11.61 23.66 41.00
N ARG A 6 12.91 23.92 40.87
CA ARG A 6 13.62 23.87 39.58
C ARG A 6 13.91 22.43 39.13
N LEU A 7 14.10 21.49 40.06
CA LEU A 7 14.33 20.08 39.72
C LEU A 7 13.06 19.40 39.19
N CYS A 8 11.88 19.76 39.71
CA CYS A 8 10.61 19.19 39.27
C CYS A 8 10.19 19.62 37.85
N LEU A 9 10.68 20.76 37.35
CA LEU A 9 10.35 21.24 36.01
C LEU A 9 11.14 20.52 34.90
N LEU A 10 12.30 19.92 35.23
CA LEU A 10 13.14 19.19 34.28
C LEU A 10 12.64 17.76 34.04
N SER A 11 11.94 17.15 34.99
CA SER A 11 11.42 15.78 34.85
C SER A 11 10.14 15.69 34.03
N ALA A 12 9.35 16.78 33.95
CA ALA A 12 8.11 16.80 33.16
C ALA A 12 8.34 16.82 31.64
N ALA A 13 9.53 17.26 31.17
CA ALA A 13 9.88 17.30 29.75
C ALA A 13 10.38 15.96 29.18
N ALA A 14 10.70 14.98 30.04
CA ALA A 14 11.23 13.68 29.60
C ALA A 14 10.13 12.63 29.32
N LEU A 15 8.89 12.85 29.80
CA LEU A 15 7.80 11.87 29.67
C LEU A 15 7.02 11.98 28.35
N SER A 16 7.27 13.03 27.55
CA SER A 16 6.56 13.25 26.28
C SER A 16 7.13 12.47 25.09
N LEU A 17 8.24 11.73 25.23
CA LEU A 17 8.85 10.96 24.14
C LEU A 17 8.47 9.47 24.10
N SER A 18 7.87 8.91 25.15
CA SER A 18 7.49 7.49 25.17
C SER A 18 6.13 7.20 24.51
N ALA A 19 5.40 8.22 24.05
CA ALA A 19 4.10 8.07 23.39
C ALA A 19 4.17 8.19 21.84
N CYS A 20 5.35 8.39 21.27
CA CYS A 20 5.52 8.52 19.81
C CYS A 20 5.88 7.20 19.10
N PHE A 21 5.95 6.07 19.82
CA PHE A 21 6.39 4.80 19.24
C PHE A 21 5.38 3.66 19.32
N ASP A 22 4.17 3.90 19.82
CA ASP A 22 3.02 3.04 19.50
C ASP A 22 2.26 3.67 18.33
N GLN A 23 2.89 3.67 17.15
CA GLN A 23 2.07 3.32 15.99
C GLN A 23 1.83 1.83 16.11
N GLU A 24 0.81 1.47 16.89
CA GLU A 24 -0.06 0.38 16.52
C GLU A 24 -0.40 0.64 15.05
N GLN A 25 0.39 0.02 14.17
CA GLN A 25 0.06 -0.11 12.78
C GLN A 25 -1.10 -1.09 12.78
N SER A 26 -2.26 -0.51 13.12
CA SER A 26 -3.56 -1.12 13.21
C SER A 26 -3.66 -2.16 12.12
N GLU A 27 -4.16 -3.34 12.50
CA GLU A 27 -4.34 -4.56 11.71
C GLU A 27 -5.16 -4.39 10.40
N ILE A 28 -5.33 -3.17 9.90
CA ILE A 28 -5.68 -2.80 8.52
C ILE A 28 -4.42 -2.71 7.64
N GLN A 29 -3.38 -3.50 7.90
CA GLN A 29 -2.45 -3.87 6.83
C GLN A 29 -3.06 -5.06 6.07
N SER A 30 -4.24 -4.82 5.47
CA SER A 30 -4.73 -5.67 4.38
C SER A 30 -3.60 -5.73 3.36
N LYS A 31 -2.93 -6.88 3.26
CA LYS A 31 -1.70 -7.07 2.50
C LYS A 31 -1.98 -6.85 1.01
N ILE A 32 -1.91 -5.59 0.57
CA ILE A 32 -2.06 -5.23 -0.82
C ILE A 32 -0.86 -5.77 -1.59
N CYS A 33 -1.12 -6.51 -2.66
CA CYS A 33 -0.07 -7.01 -3.53
C CYS A 33 0.37 -5.89 -4.48
N ILE A 34 1.57 -5.36 -4.27
CA ILE A 34 2.13 -4.34 -5.16
C ILE A 34 3.01 -5.03 -6.19
N TYR A 35 2.80 -4.69 -7.46
CA TYR A 35 3.56 -5.23 -8.58
C TYR A 35 3.68 -4.20 -9.70
N ASN A 36 4.70 -4.35 -10.54
CA ASN A 36 4.93 -3.53 -11.73
C ASN A 36 5.29 -4.36 -12.98
N THR A 37 5.41 -5.69 -12.83
CA THR A 37 5.68 -6.62 -13.93
C THR A 37 4.90 -7.94 -13.73
N ASP A 38 4.73 -8.68 -14.82
CA ASP A 38 3.97 -9.94 -14.83
C ASP A 38 4.54 -10.98 -13.86
N PRO A 39 5.88 -11.22 -13.78
CA PRO A 39 6.44 -12.14 -12.79
C PRO A 39 6.21 -11.71 -11.33
N GLN A 40 6.04 -10.42 -11.08
CA GLN A 40 5.67 -9.95 -9.74
C GLN A 40 4.18 -10.17 -9.47
N ALA A 41 3.33 -9.99 -10.49
CA ALA A 41 1.90 -10.24 -10.42
C ALA A 41 1.58 -11.72 -10.12
N GLU A 42 2.37 -12.66 -10.66
CA GLU A 42 2.22 -14.10 -10.37
C GLU A 42 2.36 -14.46 -8.89
N ARG A 43 3.02 -13.62 -8.10
CA ARG A 43 3.16 -13.80 -6.64
C ARG A 43 1.91 -13.34 -5.88
N CYS A 44 0.97 -12.68 -6.55
CA CYS A 44 -0.30 -12.28 -5.97
C CYS A 44 -1.26 -13.47 -5.86
N LYS A 45 -2.00 -13.53 -4.74
CA LYS A 45 -3.04 -14.52 -4.49
C LYS A 45 -4.36 -14.04 -5.07
N ALA A 46 -5.09 -14.92 -5.75
CA ALA A 46 -6.43 -14.62 -6.22
C ALA A 46 -7.34 -14.18 -5.05
N GLY A 47 -8.18 -13.17 -5.29
CA GLY A 47 -9.12 -12.63 -4.30
C GLY A 47 -8.53 -11.61 -3.32
N GLN A 48 -7.23 -11.34 -3.34
CA GLN A 48 -6.63 -10.28 -2.51
C GLN A 48 -6.58 -8.94 -3.27
N MET A 49 -6.54 -7.82 -2.55
CA MET A 49 -6.31 -6.51 -3.14
C MET A 49 -4.91 -6.44 -3.78
N ALA A 50 -4.83 -5.85 -4.96
CA ALA A 50 -3.56 -5.64 -5.66
C ALA A 50 -3.50 -4.25 -6.29
N TRP A 51 -2.28 -3.74 -6.40
CA TRP A 51 -1.96 -2.45 -6.99
C TRP A 51 -0.85 -2.63 -8.01
N PHE A 52 -1.19 -2.43 -9.28
CA PHE A 52 -0.20 -2.18 -10.30
C PHE A 52 0.35 -0.77 -10.14
N ARG A 53 1.62 -0.67 -9.71
CA ARG A 53 2.31 0.59 -9.46
C ARG A 53 3.49 0.70 -10.42
N PRO A 54 3.55 1.68 -11.33
CA PRO A 54 4.73 1.88 -12.17
C PRO A 54 5.95 2.25 -11.31
N ASP A 55 7.15 2.21 -11.91
CA ASP A 55 8.36 2.65 -11.20
C ASP A 55 8.27 4.12 -10.77
N ASP A 56 9.06 4.50 -9.77
CA ASP A 56 9.01 5.85 -9.20
C ASP A 56 9.24 6.91 -10.29
N GLY A 57 8.31 7.87 -10.36
CA GLY A 57 8.33 8.95 -11.36
C GLY A 57 7.77 8.57 -12.74
N GLN A 58 7.37 7.32 -12.95
CA GLN A 58 6.68 6.90 -14.16
C GLN A 58 5.16 7.04 -14.02
N LEU A 59 4.51 7.38 -15.14
CA LEU A 59 3.05 7.43 -15.26
C LEU A 59 2.58 6.41 -16.28
N ILE A 60 1.41 5.82 -16.04
CA ILE A 60 0.81 4.86 -16.96
C ILE A 60 -0.12 5.58 -17.94
N SER A 61 -0.21 5.05 -19.15
CA SER A 61 -1.21 5.48 -20.14
C SER A 61 -2.58 4.85 -19.83
N GLU A 62 -3.65 5.44 -20.37
CA GLU A 62 -4.99 4.84 -20.29
C GLU A 62 -5.04 3.45 -20.93
N GLN A 63 -4.31 3.24 -22.03
CA GLN A 63 -4.18 1.93 -22.66
C GLN A 63 -3.55 0.91 -21.71
N MET A 64 -2.48 1.29 -21.00
CA MET A 64 -1.83 0.42 -20.03
C MET A 64 -2.74 0.11 -18.84
N ALA A 65 -3.50 1.10 -18.36
CA ALA A 65 -4.49 0.89 -17.31
C ALA A 65 -5.52 -0.18 -17.71
N LEU A 66 -6.04 -0.10 -18.94
CA LEU A 66 -6.98 -1.09 -19.48
C LEU A 66 -6.33 -2.47 -19.66
N SER A 67 -5.09 -2.53 -20.16
CA SER A 67 -4.35 -3.79 -20.30
C SER A 67 -4.14 -4.49 -18.95
N VAL A 68 -3.69 -3.75 -17.94
CA VAL A 68 -3.50 -4.27 -16.58
C VAL A 68 -4.83 -4.72 -15.98
N ALA A 69 -5.89 -3.92 -16.12
CA ALA A 69 -7.21 -4.29 -15.63
C ALA A 69 -7.72 -5.58 -16.28
N ALA A 70 -7.59 -5.69 -17.60
CA ALA A 70 -7.98 -6.88 -18.34
C ALA A 70 -7.20 -8.13 -17.92
N ALA A 71 -5.89 -7.98 -17.68
CA ALA A 71 -5.00 -9.08 -17.31
C ALA A 71 -5.22 -9.57 -15.86
N TYR A 72 -5.34 -8.65 -14.90
CA TYR A 72 -5.14 -8.99 -13.48
C TYR A 72 -6.32 -8.64 -12.57
N CYS A 73 -7.34 -7.91 -13.04
CA CYS A 73 -8.45 -7.52 -12.19
C CYS A 73 -9.66 -8.43 -12.32
N ASP A 74 -10.25 -8.79 -11.18
CA ASP A 74 -11.58 -9.34 -11.11
C ASP A 74 -12.62 -8.23 -11.32
N PHE A 75 -13.43 -8.37 -12.37
CA PHE A 75 -14.43 -7.37 -12.77
C PHE A 75 -15.76 -7.49 -12.02
N ASP A 76 -15.93 -8.53 -11.19
CA ASP A 76 -17.04 -8.60 -10.24
C ASP A 76 -16.83 -7.62 -9.06
N HIS A 77 -15.65 -7.00 -9.00
CA HIS A 77 -15.24 -6.02 -8.01
C HIS A 77 -14.87 -4.68 -8.67
N GLN A 78 -14.84 -3.61 -7.86
CA GLN A 78 -14.48 -2.29 -8.36
C GLN A 78 -13.02 -2.24 -8.82
N VAL A 79 -12.80 -1.66 -10.00
CA VAL A 79 -11.47 -1.33 -10.54
C VAL A 79 -11.29 0.18 -10.51
N MET A 80 -10.25 0.64 -9.81
CA MET A 80 -9.85 2.04 -9.77
C MET A 80 -8.55 2.22 -10.54
N HIS A 81 -8.47 3.24 -11.40
CA HIS A 81 -7.25 3.54 -12.12
C HIS A 81 -7.06 5.04 -12.30
N ASN A 82 -5.81 5.45 -12.44
CA ASN A 82 -5.39 6.76 -12.92
C ASN A 82 -3.95 6.63 -13.44
N ARG A 83 -3.31 7.76 -13.75
CA ARG A 83 -1.92 7.79 -14.23
C ARG A 83 -0.88 7.21 -13.26
N ALA A 84 -1.22 7.00 -11.98
CA ALA A 84 -0.34 6.41 -10.98
C ALA A 84 -0.49 4.89 -10.84
N GLY A 85 -1.46 4.26 -11.53
CA GLY A 85 -1.62 2.80 -11.47
C GLY A 85 -3.05 2.30 -11.55
N VAL A 86 -3.21 1.00 -11.28
CA VAL A 86 -4.50 0.31 -11.23
C VAL A 86 -4.62 -0.44 -9.90
N VAL A 87 -5.73 -0.24 -9.18
CA VAL A 87 -6.06 -0.92 -7.92
C VAL A 87 -7.34 -1.74 -8.12
N CYS A 88 -7.30 -3.01 -7.76
CA CYS A 88 -8.42 -3.93 -7.91
C CYS A 88 -8.24 -5.20 -7.06
N VAL A 89 -9.25 -6.06 -7.05
CA VAL A 89 -9.11 -7.44 -6.56
C VAL A 89 -8.39 -8.27 -7.63
N PHE A 90 -7.34 -8.98 -7.24
CA PHE A 90 -6.52 -9.77 -8.16
C PHE A 90 -7.21 -11.05 -8.61
N THR A 91 -7.09 -11.38 -9.89
CA THR A 91 -7.46 -12.67 -10.47
C THR A 91 -6.27 -13.30 -11.19
N ASN A 92 -6.13 -14.62 -11.07
CA ASN A 92 -5.13 -15.41 -11.80
C ASN A 92 -5.70 -16.13 -13.02
N GLN A 93 -7.01 -15.98 -13.29
CA GLN A 93 -7.71 -16.71 -14.35
C GLN A 93 -7.16 -16.45 -15.75
N ARG A 94 -6.46 -15.33 -15.94
CA ARG A 94 -6.01 -14.83 -17.26
C ARG A 94 -4.50 -14.79 -17.41
N LEU A 95 -3.72 -15.22 -16.39
CA LEU A 95 -2.25 -15.21 -16.45
C LEU A 95 -1.70 -15.97 -17.67
N GLY A 96 -2.34 -17.06 -18.09
CA GLY A 96 -1.93 -17.81 -19.28
C GLY A 96 -2.19 -17.11 -20.62
N ASN A 97 -2.95 -16.01 -20.62
CA ASN A 97 -3.24 -15.22 -21.83
C ASN A 97 -2.38 -13.94 -21.90
N VAL A 98 -1.57 -13.67 -20.88
CA VAL A 98 -0.64 -12.56 -20.82
C VAL A 98 0.74 -13.13 -21.15
N GLN A 99 1.04 -13.28 -22.44
CA GLN A 99 2.31 -13.72 -22.99
C GLN A 99 2.64 -12.92 -24.25
#